data_AF-A0A2P8EUE5-F1
#
_entry.id   AF-A0A2P8EUE5-F1
#
_cell.length_a   1.000
_cell.length_b   1.000
_cell.length_c   1.000
_cell.angle_alpha   90.00
_cell.angle_beta   90.00
_cell.angle_gamma   90.00
#
_symmetry.space_group_name_H-M   'P 1'
#
loop_
_entity.id
_entity.type
_entity.pdbx_description
1 polymer ?
#
loop_
_entity_poly.entity_id
_entity_poly.type
_entity_poly.pdbx_seq_one_letter_code
_entity_poly.pdbx_strand_id
1 'polypeptide(L)'
;MWIDRLTGDQIDRLPDVIEPGRYLDTDPSSGRQVLDSEGSGLLVSDGTESVVIRGQRHIFASAPKSLDQKVDLFERILETIDSSLEDDGDLVSPLMPEGVVNEDSLLNAFELKLLEIIDAGHLHQISMRPRLDLHYEDEVTDVARAKKLAKGALVHLASHSECWQRQTLSGVIPKRVKARFSEDDFNIYENRVYARLLDKIEQYLIWRVGTLLQLQSAVTEALEFYGANDLHHRLTEEICKLWGKAFTQDSTSKASEQLAATLEHLEKALGTIRGLKQSGLYLLVSRSAQIGNGLHLTNILSHDQHYRHLAVLWNELKSIVGGKQATPEERKEQNVILNHAYSRYAGLVLRHALLPYLGNKLSSKWARFNIELRQVGFDWQLVLSSADSDSDGRILLEVIPWMSMGSRLHDVSFVLQEKERPVTMIAWPNIDDKSLCSGGAATEAIWVQLSPFDLYCVERFGLLVDKLLQSELVSGYSAAITKVPTKTLKSMPFDAGFEVNEEKHQFRILKALTNEHLSKVESSLVHDNALQQTRDLKRRHEEIVELQKCPVCSGPVEVVHQAPSGFIAACSSCKTNRYLRGNAMEREYEQSLDGLISFELVGRRSFLCKL
;
A
#
# COMPACT_ATOMS: atom_id res chain seq x y z
N MET A 1 -20.42 19.85 9.18
CA MET A 1 -19.08 20.46 9.28
C MET A 1 -18.09 19.36 8.90
N TRP A 2 -16.88 19.64 8.46
CA TRP A 2 -15.93 18.60 8.05
C TRP A 2 -14.70 18.61 8.96
N ILE A 3 -14.11 17.45 9.19
CA ILE A 3 -12.80 17.31 9.82
C ILE A 3 -11.81 16.88 8.74
N ASP A 4 -10.69 17.59 8.63
CA ASP A 4 -9.52 17.11 7.90
C ASP A 4 -8.72 16.17 8.80
N ARG A 5 -8.72 14.87 8.50
CA ARG A 5 -8.05 13.87 9.34
C ARG A 5 -6.54 14.06 9.41
N LEU A 6 -5.93 14.58 8.34
CA LEU A 6 -4.46 14.70 8.27
C LEU A 6 -3.93 15.86 9.13
N THR A 7 -4.73 16.90 9.31
CA THR A 7 -4.36 18.11 10.09
C THR A 7 -5.05 18.15 11.46
N GLY A 8 -6.19 17.46 11.62
CA GLY A 8 -7.07 17.56 12.78
C GLY A 8 -8.00 18.78 12.77
N ASP A 9 -7.92 19.62 11.75
CA ASP A 9 -8.66 20.88 11.69
C ASP A 9 -10.13 20.68 11.29
N GLN A 10 -11.02 21.47 11.92
CA GLN A 10 -12.40 21.58 11.48
C GLN A 10 -12.51 22.59 10.34
N ILE A 11 -13.05 22.16 9.21
CA ILE A 11 -13.24 22.98 8.02
C ILE A 11 -14.72 23.08 7.62
N ASP A 12 -15.14 24.29 7.25
CA ASP A 12 -16.50 24.56 6.83
C ASP A 12 -16.72 24.32 5.33
N ARG A 13 -15.65 24.45 4.52
CA ARG A 13 -15.67 24.31 3.07
C ARG A 13 -14.61 23.32 2.61
N LEU A 14 -15.02 22.38 1.77
CA LEU A 14 -14.13 21.43 1.12
C LEU A 14 -13.39 22.12 -0.06
N PRO A 15 -12.15 21.70 -0.36
CA PRO A 15 -11.45 22.14 -1.56
C PRO A 15 -12.12 21.63 -2.85
N ASP A 16 -11.80 22.25 -3.99
CA ASP A 16 -12.31 21.83 -5.29
C ASP A 16 -11.85 20.41 -5.67
N VAL A 17 -10.61 20.05 -5.29
CA VAL A 17 -10.05 18.71 -5.44
C VAL A 17 -10.00 18.03 -4.08
N ILE A 18 -10.65 16.88 -3.98
CA ILE A 18 -10.83 16.11 -2.77
C ILE A 18 -9.94 14.88 -2.81
N GLU A 19 -9.07 14.77 -1.82
CA GLU A 19 -8.29 13.56 -1.56
C GLU A 19 -9.19 12.48 -0.92
N PRO A 20 -9.35 11.30 -1.54
CA PRO A 20 -10.13 10.21 -0.96
C PRO A 20 -9.63 9.84 0.45
N GLY A 21 -10.55 9.58 1.38
CA GLY A 21 -10.23 9.13 2.73
C GLY A 21 -9.65 10.19 3.68
N ARG A 22 -9.44 11.44 3.22
CA ARG A 22 -8.90 12.54 4.03
C ARG A 22 -9.94 13.22 4.92
N TYR A 23 -11.16 13.41 4.42
CA TYR A 23 -12.17 14.23 5.09
C TYR A 23 -13.29 13.38 5.71
N LEU A 24 -13.72 13.78 6.91
CA LEU A 24 -14.80 13.15 7.67
C LEU A 24 -15.96 14.14 7.86
N ASP A 25 -17.19 13.70 7.59
CA ASP A 25 -18.41 14.46 7.84
C ASP A 25 -18.84 14.32 9.30
N THR A 26 -18.94 15.44 10.02
CA THR A 26 -19.33 15.45 11.45
C THR A 26 -20.82 15.70 11.68
N ASP A 27 -21.61 15.92 10.62
CA ASP A 27 -23.02 16.29 10.75
C ASP A 27 -23.94 15.25 10.08
N PRO A 28 -24.44 14.25 10.84
CA PRO A 28 -25.32 13.21 10.30
C PRO A 28 -26.71 13.74 9.88
N SER A 29 -27.04 15.00 10.21
CA SER A 29 -28.39 15.57 10.03
C SER A 29 -28.63 16.27 8.68
N SER A 30 -27.61 16.41 7.83
CA SER A 30 -27.77 17.02 6.50
C SER A 30 -28.27 16.05 5.41
N GLY A 31 -29.50 15.55 5.56
CA GLY A 31 -30.35 15.13 4.44
C GLY A 31 -29.75 14.18 3.40
N ARG A 32 -29.00 13.15 3.81
CA ARG A 32 -28.66 12.03 2.92
C ARG A 32 -29.87 11.09 2.81
N GLN A 33 -30.47 10.99 1.63
CA GLN A 33 -31.15 9.75 1.24
C GLN A 33 -30.08 8.75 0.82
N VAL A 34 -29.43 8.09 1.78
CA VAL A 34 -28.60 6.90 1.52
C VAL A 34 -28.74 5.99 2.73
N LEU A 35 -29.06 4.73 2.45
CA LEU A 35 -29.20 3.67 3.43
C LEU A 35 -27.90 3.49 4.23
N ASP A 36 -28.05 3.49 5.55
CA ASP A 36 -26.99 3.19 6.50
C ASP A 36 -26.58 1.71 6.42
N SER A 37 -25.36 1.44 5.94
CA SER A 37 -24.48 0.45 6.57
C SER A 37 -23.33 1.23 7.23
N GLU A 38 -23.41 1.35 8.55
CA GLU A 38 -22.34 1.75 9.49
C GLU A 38 -21.50 3.03 9.18
N GLY A 39 -22.06 4.20 9.47
CA GLY A 39 -21.47 5.11 10.47
C GLY A 39 -20.10 5.78 10.26
N SER A 40 -19.41 5.65 9.12
CA SER A 40 -18.01 6.15 9.05
C SER A 40 -17.85 7.65 8.72
N GLY A 41 -18.86 8.33 8.17
CA GLY A 41 -18.76 9.75 7.77
C GLY A 41 -17.67 10.07 6.73
N LEU A 42 -16.90 9.06 6.28
CA LEU A 42 -15.68 9.21 5.49
C LEU A 42 -16.02 9.57 4.04
N LEU A 43 -15.29 10.53 3.49
CA LEU A 43 -15.45 10.94 2.11
C LEU A 43 -14.53 10.13 1.18
N VAL A 44 -15.13 9.19 0.44
CA VAL A 44 -14.45 8.34 -0.53
C VAL A 44 -15.12 8.45 -1.91
N SER A 45 -14.39 8.11 -2.97
CA SER A 45 -14.94 8.05 -4.33
C SER A 45 -15.92 6.88 -4.48
N ASP A 46 -16.96 7.07 -5.29
CA ASP A 46 -17.89 6.03 -5.76
C ASP A 46 -17.50 5.48 -7.15
N GLY A 47 -16.29 5.80 -7.61
CA GLY A 47 -15.81 5.51 -8.96
C GLY A 47 -16.22 6.55 -10.01
N THR A 48 -16.91 7.62 -9.60
CA THR A 48 -17.08 8.81 -10.44
C THR A 48 -15.98 9.83 -10.17
N GLU A 49 -15.54 10.53 -11.21
CA GLU A 49 -14.49 11.56 -11.10
C GLU A 49 -14.97 12.80 -10.31
N SER A 50 -16.28 13.02 -10.18
CA SER A 50 -16.80 14.23 -9.54
C SER A 50 -18.04 13.97 -8.70
N VAL A 51 -18.12 14.61 -7.54
CA VAL A 51 -19.22 14.54 -6.59
C VAL A 51 -19.82 15.93 -6.36
N VAL A 52 -21.13 16.02 -6.13
CA VAL A 52 -21.80 17.26 -5.75
C VAL A 52 -22.11 17.24 -4.26
N ILE A 53 -21.47 18.12 -3.49
CA ILE A 53 -21.63 18.24 -2.04
C ILE A 53 -22.17 19.64 -1.75
N ARG A 54 -23.31 19.72 -1.06
CA ARG A 54 -23.97 21.00 -0.69
C ARG A 54 -24.15 21.96 -1.89
N GLY A 55 -24.43 21.41 -3.07
CA GLY A 55 -24.64 22.18 -4.31
C GLY A 55 -23.37 22.66 -5.01
N GLN A 56 -22.18 22.32 -4.51
CA GLN A 56 -20.89 22.59 -5.14
C GLN A 56 -20.33 21.30 -5.73
N ARG A 57 -19.74 21.40 -6.94
CA ARG A 57 -19.11 20.27 -7.62
C ARG A 57 -17.65 20.19 -7.21
N HIS A 58 -17.23 19.01 -6.77
CA HIS A 58 -15.86 18.69 -6.39
C HIS A 58 -15.36 17.52 -7.26
N ILE A 59 -14.04 17.39 -7.38
CA ILE A 59 -13.37 16.35 -8.16
C ILE A 59 -12.55 15.49 -7.20
N PHE A 60 -12.62 14.17 -7.32
CA PHE A 60 -11.74 13.30 -6.54
C PHE A 60 -10.35 13.25 -7.18
N ALA A 61 -9.32 13.38 -6.36
CA ALA A 61 -7.96 13.07 -6.78
C ALA A 61 -7.87 11.59 -7.17
N SER A 62 -7.27 11.31 -8.33
CA SER A 62 -7.06 9.96 -8.83
C SER A 62 -5.56 9.68 -8.96
N ALA A 63 -5.16 8.44 -8.69
CA ALA A 63 -3.81 8.01 -8.98
C ALA A 63 -3.50 8.16 -10.48
N PRO A 64 -2.22 8.37 -10.87
CA PRO A 64 -1.79 8.27 -12.25
C PRO A 64 -2.17 6.89 -12.82
N LYS A 65 -2.72 6.85 -14.04
CA LYS A 65 -3.09 5.59 -14.73
C LYS A 65 -1.94 4.59 -14.89
N SER A 66 -0.69 5.04 -14.77
CA SER A 66 0.48 4.17 -14.74
C SER A 66 0.56 3.28 -13.49
N LEU A 67 -0.17 3.63 -12.42
CA LEU A 67 -0.18 2.91 -11.15
C LEU A 67 -1.38 1.99 -10.98
N ASP A 68 -2.38 2.02 -11.86
CA ASP A 68 -3.63 1.23 -11.73
C ASP A 68 -3.36 -0.24 -11.38
N GLN A 69 -2.41 -0.88 -12.06
CA GLN A 69 -2.02 -2.28 -11.81
C GLN A 69 -1.42 -2.49 -10.40
N LYS A 70 -0.60 -1.54 -9.93
CA LYS A 70 -0.02 -1.61 -8.58
C LYS A 70 -1.09 -1.42 -7.50
N VAL A 71 -2.06 -0.54 -7.77
CA VAL A 71 -3.20 -0.29 -6.88
C VAL A 71 -4.06 -1.55 -6.77
N ASP A 72 -4.45 -2.15 -7.90
CA ASP A 72 -5.23 -3.39 -7.94
C ASP A 72 -4.56 -4.51 -7.12
N LEU A 73 -3.24 -4.68 -7.30
CA LEU A 73 -2.47 -5.69 -6.58
C LEU A 73 -2.40 -5.38 -5.07
N PHE A 74 -2.16 -4.12 -4.71
CA PHE A 74 -2.10 -3.68 -3.32
C PHE A 74 -3.42 -3.91 -2.59
N GLU A 75 -4.55 -3.57 -3.22
CA GLU A 75 -5.89 -3.75 -2.66
C GLU A 75 -6.18 -5.23 -2.38
N ARG A 76 -5.88 -6.13 -3.33
CA ARG A 76 -6.01 -7.59 -3.15
C ARG A 76 -5.15 -8.13 -2.01
N ILE A 77 -3.90 -7.67 -1.90
CA ILE A 77 -2.99 -8.05 -0.81
C ILE A 77 -3.57 -7.58 0.53
N LEU A 78 -4.06 -6.35 0.59
CA LEU A 78 -4.62 -5.77 1.79
C LEU A 78 -5.86 -6.53 2.27
N GLU A 79 -6.78 -6.87 1.36
CA GLU A 79 -7.97 -7.69 1.65
C GLU A 79 -7.58 -9.09 2.17
N THR A 80 -6.55 -9.70 1.58
CA THR A 80 -6.04 -11.01 2.02
C THR A 80 -5.47 -10.95 3.43
N ILE A 81 -4.68 -9.91 3.74
CA ILE A 81 -4.13 -9.70 5.09
C ILE A 81 -5.27 -9.43 6.08
N ASP A 82 -6.21 -8.55 5.74
CA ASP A 82 -7.32 -8.18 6.63
C ASP A 82 -8.20 -9.39 6.99
N SER A 83 -8.49 -10.23 6.00
CA SER A 83 -9.23 -11.48 6.21
C SER A 83 -8.50 -12.44 7.14
N SER A 84 -7.16 -12.42 7.13
CA SER A 84 -6.33 -13.27 7.99
C SER A 84 -6.22 -12.74 9.44
N LEU A 85 -6.57 -11.47 9.69
CA LEU A 85 -6.48 -10.85 11.02
C LEU A 85 -7.55 -11.36 12.00
N GLU A 86 -8.57 -12.07 11.53
CA GLU A 86 -9.68 -12.57 12.34
C GLU A 86 -9.33 -13.83 13.15
N ASP A 87 -8.18 -14.46 12.88
CA ASP A 87 -7.71 -15.62 13.62
C ASP A 87 -7.03 -15.22 14.94
N ASP A 88 -7.56 -15.72 16.07
CA ASP A 88 -7.17 -15.35 17.46
C ASP A 88 -5.80 -15.94 17.90
N GLY A 89 -4.89 -16.14 16.94
CA GLY A 89 -3.58 -16.76 17.08
C GLY A 89 -2.41 -15.78 17.19
N ASP A 90 -1.23 -16.22 16.75
CA ASP A 90 -0.04 -15.36 16.63
C ASP A 90 -0.26 -14.26 15.59
N LEU A 91 0.45 -13.14 15.75
CA LEU A 91 0.39 -12.03 14.79
C LEU A 91 0.80 -12.51 13.38
N VAL A 92 -0.14 -12.37 12.44
CA VAL A 92 0.02 -12.61 11.00
C VAL A 92 1.13 -11.71 10.44
N SER A 93 1.83 -12.16 9.40
CA SER A 93 2.84 -11.33 8.74
C SER A 93 2.22 -10.07 8.12
N PRO A 94 2.83 -8.88 8.27
CA PRO A 94 2.41 -7.67 7.58
C PRO A 94 2.99 -7.55 6.15
N LEU A 95 3.74 -8.55 5.70
CA LEU A 95 4.34 -8.58 4.36
C LEU A 95 3.42 -9.32 3.37
N MET A 96 3.78 -9.30 2.10
CA MET A 96 3.04 -9.95 1.03
C MET A 96 2.70 -11.44 1.33
N PRO A 97 1.42 -11.84 1.35
CA PRO A 97 1.00 -13.22 1.60
C PRO A 97 1.33 -14.17 0.43
N GLU A 98 1.66 -15.43 0.75
CA GLU A 98 1.91 -16.48 -0.26
C GLU A 98 0.71 -16.80 -1.14
N GLY A 99 -0.52 -16.70 -0.61
CA GLY A 99 -1.74 -16.95 -1.39
C GLY A 99 -1.82 -16.11 -2.66
N VAL A 100 -1.58 -14.79 -2.55
CA VAL A 100 -1.67 -13.86 -3.68
C VAL A 100 -0.63 -14.19 -4.75
N VAL A 101 0.61 -14.48 -4.34
CA VAL A 101 1.70 -14.76 -5.28
C VAL A 101 1.52 -16.10 -5.96
N ASN A 102 1.09 -17.14 -5.24
CA ASN A 102 0.89 -18.47 -5.83
C ASN A 102 -0.29 -18.50 -6.81
N GLU A 103 -1.36 -17.75 -6.52
CA GLU A 103 -2.47 -17.59 -7.46
C GLU A 103 -2.04 -16.86 -8.73
N ASP A 104 -1.23 -15.80 -8.59
CA ASP A 104 -0.79 -14.99 -9.71
C ASP A 104 0.40 -15.57 -10.47
N SER A 105 1.21 -16.44 -9.87
CA SER A 105 2.39 -17.02 -10.54
C SER A 105 2.05 -17.96 -11.68
N LEU A 106 0.83 -18.51 -11.70
CA LEU A 106 0.36 -19.46 -12.68
C LEU A 106 -0.44 -18.80 -13.81
N LEU A 107 -0.43 -19.46 -14.98
CA LEU A 107 -1.27 -19.09 -16.10
C LEU A 107 -2.73 -19.42 -15.80
N ASN A 108 -3.64 -18.48 -16.06
CA ASN A 108 -5.07 -18.70 -15.93
C ASN A 108 -5.67 -19.41 -17.16
N ALA A 109 -6.95 -19.79 -17.07
CA ALA A 109 -7.63 -20.55 -18.11
C ALA A 109 -7.68 -19.84 -19.48
N PHE A 110 -7.80 -18.50 -19.49
CA PHE A 110 -7.77 -17.72 -20.72
C PHE A 110 -6.37 -17.69 -21.33
N GLU A 111 -5.33 -17.49 -20.51
CA GLU A 111 -3.94 -17.42 -20.95
C GLU A 111 -3.47 -18.74 -21.55
N LEU A 112 -3.80 -19.87 -20.91
CA LEU A 112 -3.53 -21.21 -21.45
C LEU A 112 -4.15 -21.39 -22.83
N LYS A 113 -5.45 -21.07 -22.97
CA LYS A 113 -6.17 -21.15 -24.25
C LYS A 113 -5.59 -20.20 -25.30
N LEU A 114 -5.19 -19.00 -24.89
CA LEU A 114 -4.58 -18.01 -25.79
C LEU A 114 -3.26 -18.55 -26.36
N LEU A 115 -2.39 -19.09 -25.51
CA LEU A 115 -1.13 -19.68 -25.93
C LEU A 115 -1.36 -20.87 -26.88
N GLU A 116 -2.25 -21.80 -26.53
CA GLU A 116 -2.62 -22.93 -27.39
C GLU A 116 -3.09 -22.47 -28.78
N ILE A 117 -3.93 -21.43 -28.85
CA ILE A 117 -4.49 -20.91 -30.10
C ILE A 117 -3.44 -20.15 -30.92
N ILE A 118 -2.52 -19.43 -30.25
CA ILE A 118 -1.39 -18.74 -30.88
C ILE A 118 -0.44 -19.77 -31.50
N ASP A 119 -0.05 -20.78 -30.74
CA ASP A 119 0.89 -21.84 -31.16
C ASP A 119 0.29 -22.68 -32.30
N ALA A 120 -1.02 -22.93 -32.28
CA ALA A 120 -1.74 -23.56 -33.40
C ALA A 120 -1.88 -22.67 -34.65
N GLY A 121 -1.47 -21.39 -34.57
CA GLY A 121 -1.45 -20.46 -35.70
C GLY A 121 -2.82 -19.99 -36.17
N HIS A 122 -3.89 -20.20 -35.42
CA HIS A 122 -5.25 -19.86 -35.84
C HIS A 122 -5.44 -18.35 -36.06
N LEU A 123 -4.90 -17.52 -35.17
CA LEU A 123 -4.98 -16.05 -35.30
C LEU A 123 -4.20 -15.53 -36.52
N HIS A 124 -3.08 -16.17 -36.85
CA HIS A 124 -2.27 -15.85 -38.03
C HIS A 124 -3.01 -16.22 -39.32
N GLN A 125 -3.67 -17.39 -39.36
CA GLN A 125 -4.46 -17.80 -40.52
C GLN A 125 -5.62 -16.84 -40.79
N ILE A 126 -6.32 -16.38 -39.75
CA ILE A 126 -7.38 -15.38 -39.90
C ILE A 126 -6.83 -14.05 -40.44
N SER A 127 -5.67 -13.61 -39.95
CA SER A 127 -5.04 -12.36 -40.42
C SER A 127 -4.60 -12.43 -41.88
N MET A 128 -4.01 -13.55 -42.31
CA MET A 128 -3.49 -13.73 -43.66
C MET A 128 -4.57 -14.10 -44.69
N ARG A 129 -5.58 -14.87 -44.27
CA ARG A 129 -6.65 -15.41 -45.13
C ARG A 129 -8.01 -15.19 -44.47
N PRO A 130 -8.46 -13.93 -44.36
CA PRO A 130 -9.75 -13.63 -43.76
C PRO A 130 -10.91 -14.16 -44.60
N ARG A 131 -12.08 -14.33 -43.97
CA ARG A 131 -13.32 -14.53 -44.70
C ARG A 131 -13.74 -13.21 -45.31
N LEU A 132 -14.17 -13.26 -46.56
CA LEU A 132 -14.59 -12.12 -47.36
C LEU A 132 -16.07 -12.30 -47.71
N ASP A 133 -16.80 -11.20 -47.65
CA ASP A 133 -18.10 -11.11 -48.30
C ASP A 133 -18.01 -10.18 -49.51
N LEU A 134 -18.96 -10.28 -50.43
CA LEU A 134 -19.00 -9.48 -51.65
C LEU A 134 -20.03 -8.36 -51.48
N HIS A 135 -19.55 -7.11 -51.39
CA HIS A 135 -20.42 -5.96 -51.45
C HIS A 135 -20.65 -5.54 -52.91
N TYR A 136 -21.86 -5.12 -53.22
CA TYR A 136 -22.22 -4.70 -54.57
C TYR A 136 -22.69 -3.26 -54.57
N GLU A 137 -21.90 -2.39 -55.22
CA GLU A 137 -22.25 -0.98 -55.39
C GLU A 137 -22.62 -0.69 -56.84
N ASP A 138 -23.68 0.10 -57.01
CA ASP A 138 -24.12 0.56 -58.31
C ASP A 138 -23.64 2.00 -58.55
N GLU A 139 -22.66 2.19 -59.44
CA GLU A 139 -22.07 3.51 -59.75
C GLU A 139 -22.22 3.85 -61.25
N VAL A 140 -22.40 5.13 -61.58
CA VAL A 140 -22.45 5.62 -62.97
C VAL A 140 -21.03 5.86 -63.48
N THR A 141 -20.52 4.93 -64.30
CA THR A 141 -19.15 4.97 -64.83
C THR A 141 -19.15 5.00 -66.36
N ASP A 142 -18.01 5.29 -66.97
CA ASP A 142 -17.88 5.24 -68.43
C ASP A 142 -18.18 3.83 -68.94
N VAL A 143 -18.87 3.75 -70.07
CA VAL A 143 -19.32 2.48 -70.67
C VAL A 143 -18.16 1.50 -70.87
N ALA A 144 -16.96 2.00 -71.17
CA ALA A 144 -15.77 1.18 -71.36
C ALA A 144 -15.30 0.47 -70.06
N ARG A 145 -15.60 1.03 -68.88
CA ARG A 145 -15.22 0.47 -67.57
C ARG A 145 -16.31 -0.45 -67.00
N ALA A 146 -17.53 -0.38 -67.53
CA ALA A 146 -18.67 -1.16 -67.06
C ALA A 146 -18.57 -2.64 -67.49
N LYS A 147 -18.37 -3.56 -66.53
CA LYS A 147 -18.41 -5.01 -66.79
C LYS A 147 -19.82 -5.62 -66.70
N LYS A 148 -20.64 -5.13 -65.75
CA LYS A 148 -22.01 -5.61 -65.52
C LYS A 148 -22.95 -4.42 -65.29
N LEU A 149 -24.11 -4.44 -65.93
CA LEU A 149 -25.11 -3.39 -65.76
C LEU A 149 -25.86 -3.53 -64.44
N ALA A 150 -26.09 -2.40 -63.77
CA ALA A 150 -26.91 -2.33 -62.56
C ALA A 150 -28.40 -2.56 -62.86
N LYS A 151 -29.17 -2.95 -61.84
CA LYS A 151 -30.62 -3.05 -61.97
C LYS A 151 -31.19 -1.65 -62.20
N GLY A 152 -31.89 -1.44 -63.31
CA GLY A 152 -32.42 -0.12 -63.69
C GLY A 152 -31.42 0.78 -64.44
N ALA A 153 -30.28 0.24 -64.91
CA ALA A 153 -29.32 1.01 -65.71
C ALA A 153 -29.94 1.67 -66.94
N LEU A 154 -30.86 0.98 -67.62
CA LEU A 154 -31.59 1.52 -68.78
C LEU A 154 -32.54 2.65 -68.41
N VAL A 155 -33.20 2.56 -67.24
CA VAL A 155 -34.10 3.60 -66.74
C VAL A 155 -33.31 4.85 -66.37
N HIS A 156 -32.20 4.68 -65.66
CA HIS A 156 -31.30 5.78 -65.32
C HIS A 156 -30.70 6.41 -66.58
N LEU A 157 -30.35 5.62 -67.59
CA LEU A 157 -29.87 6.14 -68.86
C LEU A 157 -30.95 6.95 -69.58
N ALA A 158 -32.20 6.50 -69.57
CA ALA A 158 -33.31 7.21 -70.19
C ALA A 158 -33.66 8.53 -69.48
N SER A 159 -33.49 8.60 -68.15
CA SER A 159 -33.79 9.80 -67.35
C SER A 159 -32.66 10.84 -67.32
N HIS A 160 -31.41 10.45 -67.64
CA HIS A 160 -30.23 11.31 -67.57
C HIS A 160 -29.57 11.49 -68.93
N SER A 161 -30.01 12.50 -69.68
CA SER A 161 -29.50 12.84 -71.02
C SER A 161 -28.01 13.23 -71.04
N GLU A 162 -27.49 13.71 -69.91
CA GLU A 162 -26.08 14.01 -69.68
C GLU A 162 -25.17 12.76 -69.74
N CYS A 163 -25.75 11.56 -69.60
CA CYS A 163 -25.02 10.30 -69.72
C CYS A 163 -24.89 9.83 -71.18
N TRP A 164 -25.44 10.57 -72.16
CA TRP A 164 -25.45 10.19 -73.57
C TRP A 164 -24.21 10.70 -74.29
N GLN A 165 -23.66 9.89 -75.21
CA GLN A 165 -22.60 10.33 -76.11
C GLN A 165 -23.19 10.96 -77.37
N ARG A 166 -24.20 10.30 -77.95
CA ARG A 166 -24.98 10.80 -79.10
C ARG A 166 -26.33 10.11 -79.17
N GLN A 167 -27.33 10.83 -79.66
CA GLN A 167 -28.64 10.28 -79.98
C GLN A 167 -28.70 9.91 -81.46
N THR A 168 -29.25 8.73 -81.76
CA THR A 168 -29.48 8.23 -83.12
C THR A 168 -30.97 7.96 -83.33
N LEU A 169 -31.42 7.86 -84.59
CA LEU A 169 -32.83 7.60 -84.92
C LEU A 169 -33.35 6.27 -84.34
N SER A 170 -32.46 5.32 -84.03
CA SER A 170 -32.79 3.99 -83.48
C SER A 170 -32.59 3.89 -81.96
N GLY A 171 -32.08 4.94 -81.29
CA GLY A 171 -31.82 4.91 -79.85
C GLY A 171 -30.66 5.81 -79.42
N VAL A 172 -30.26 5.65 -78.16
CA VAL A 172 -29.21 6.46 -77.54
C VAL A 172 -27.93 5.64 -77.41
N ILE A 173 -26.79 6.23 -77.79
CA ILE A 173 -25.48 5.64 -77.53
C ILE A 173 -24.95 6.26 -76.23
N PRO A 174 -24.81 5.47 -75.14
CA PRO A 174 -24.37 5.99 -73.85
C PRO A 174 -22.89 6.34 -73.83
N LYS A 175 -22.53 7.40 -73.10
CA LYS A 175 -21.16 7.71 -72.69
C LYS A 175 -20.86 7.11 -71.32
N ARG A 176 -21.80 7.26 -70.39
CA ARG A 176 -21.75 6.72 -69.02
C ARG A 176 -22.98 5.87 -68.74
N VAL A 177 -22.82 4.78 -67.98
CA VAL A 177 -23.92 3.87 -67.61
C VAL A 177 -23.79 3.47 -66.15
N LYS A 178 -24.93 3.31 -65.49
CA LYS A 178 -25.00 2.74 -64.14
C LYS A 178 -24.57 1.27 -64.18
N ALA A 179 -23.39 0.99 -63.67
CA ALA A 179 -22.76 -0.32 -63.63
C ALA A 179 -22.71 -0.84 -62.20
N ARG A 180 -22.73 -2.15 -62.03
CA ARG A 180 -22.59 -2.81 -60.73
C ARG A 180 -21.17 -3.31 -60.58
N PHE A 181 -20.48 -2.81 -59.57
CA PHE A 181 -19.16 -3.28 -59.17
C PHE A 181 -19.29 -4.25 -58.00
N SER A 182 -18.42 -5.25 -57.98
CA SER A 182 -18.25 -6.15 -56.84
C SER A 182 -16.97 -5.74 -56.13
N GLU A 183 -17.10 -5.31 -54.89
CA GLU A 183 -15.96 -4.97 -54.03
C GLU A 183 -15.87 -5.98 -52.89
N ASP A 184 -14.64 -6.32 -52.51
CA ASP A 184 -14.39 -7.24 -51.40
C ASP A 184 -14.64 -6.50 -50.08
N ASP A 185 -15.60 -6.98 -49.30
CA ASP A 185 -15.91 -6.43 -47.98
C ASP A 185 -15.19 -7.21 -46.88
N PHE A 186 -14.17 -6.57 -46.31
CA PHE A 186 -13.42 -7.08 -45.17
C PHE A 186 -14.10 -6.75 -43.84
N ASN A 187 -15.12 -5.89 -43.82
CA ASN A 187 -15.73 -5.35 -42.62
C ASN A 187 -16.92 -6.18 -42.10
N ILE A 188 -16.97 -7.47 -42.46
CA ILE A 188 -17.95 -8.43 -41.93
C ILE A 188 -17.86 -8.48 -40.39
N TYR A 189 -18.97 -8.90 -39.76
CA TYR A 189 -19.09 -8.95 -38.31
C TYR A 189 -17.94 -9.72 -37.64
N GLU A 190 -17.57 -10.87 -38.19
CA GLU A 190 -16.54 -11.76 -37.64
C GLU A 190 -15.13 -11.18 -37.70
N ASN A 191 -14.82 -10.46 -38.78
CA ASN A 191 -13.54 -9.76 -38.94
C ASN A 191 -13.45 -8.58 -37.97
N ARG A 192 -14.57 -7.90 -37.73
CA ARG A 192 -14.67 -6.89 -36.66
C ARG A 192 -14.47 -7.51 -35.30
N VAL A 193 -15.08 -8.68 -35.03
CA VAL A 193 -14.89 -9.43 -33.78
C VAL A 193 -13.41 -9.75 -33.58
N TYR A 194 -12.74 -10.27 -34.61
CA TYR A 194 -11.30 -10.55 -34.58
C TYR A 194 -10.50 -9.30 -34.18
N ALA A 195 -10.70 -8.17 -34.89
CA ALA A 195 -9.93 -6.95 -34.63
C ALA A 195 -10.17 -6.39 -33.22
N ARG A 196 -11.43 -6.35 -32.75
CA ARG A 196 -11.75 -5.86 -31.40
C ARG A 196 -11.31 -6.83 -30.31
N LEU A 197 -11.28 -8.13 -30.59
CA LEU A 197 -10.74 -9.11 -29.67
C LEU A 197 -9.24 -8.88 -29.48
N LEU A 198 -8.48 -8.65 -30.55
CA LEU A 198 -7.04 -8.32 -30.44
C LEU A 198 -6.80 -7.07 -29.58
N ASP A 199 -7.64 -6.04 -29.69
CA ASP A 199 -7.55 -4.86 -28.82
C ASP A 199 -7.73 -5.21 -27.34
N LYS A 200 -8.75 -6.01 -27.02
CA LYS A 200 -9.04 -6.43 -25.65
C LYS A 200 -7.97 -7.35 -25.08
N ILE A 201 -7.45 -8.28 -25.89
CA ILE A 201 -6.36 -9.18 -25.51
C ILE A 201 -5.09 -8.37 -25.24
N GLU A 202 -4.73 -7.41 -26.10
CA GLU A 202 -3.56 -6.56 -25.85
C GLU A 202 -3.69 -5.78 -24.54
N GLN A 203 -4.86 -5.15 -24.29
CA GLN A 203 -5.12 -4.42 -23.05
C GLN A 203 -4.96 -5.30 -21.82
N TYR A 204 -5.55 -6.50 -21.86
CA TYR A 204 -5.42 -7.49 -20.79
C TYR A 204 -3.98 -7.93 -20.58
N LEU A 205 -3.24 -8.28 -21.64
CA LEU A 205 -1.85 -8.73 -21.54
C LEU A 205 -0.93 -7.64 -21.00
N ILE A 206 -1.12 -6.38 -21.41
CA ILE A 206 -0.36 -5.24 -20.85
C ILE A 206 -0.61 -5.11 -19.34
N TRP A 207 -1.88 -5.20 -18.92
CA TRP A 207 -2.25 -5.15 -17.50
C TRP A 207 -1.64 -6.32 -16.71
N ARG A 208 -1.77 -7.55 -17.24
CA ARG A 208 -1.28 -8.76 -16.60
C ARG A 208 0.23 -8.80 -16.47
N VAL A 209 0.96 -8.49 -17.56
CA VAL A 209 2.44 -8.49 -17.56
C VAL A 209 2.97 -7.47 -16.55
N GLY A 210 2.40 -6.26 -16.49
CA GLY A 210 2.86 -5.26 -15.53
C GLY A 210 2.55 -5.63 -14.07
N THR A 211 1.45 -6.33 -13.81
CA THR A 211 1.16 -6.91 -12.48
C THR A 211 2.21 -7.96 -12.08
N LEU A 212 2.54 -8.89 -12.99
CA LEU A 212 3.53 -9.94 -12.73
C LEU A 212 4.94 -9.38 -12.55
N LEU A 213 5.32 -8.33 -13.28
CA LEU A 213 6.61 -7.65 -13.09
C LEU A 213 6.73 -7.04 -11.69
N GLN A 214 5.65 -6.52 -11.12
CA GLN A 214 5.65 -5.97 -9.76
C GLN A 214 5.82 -7.07 -8.72
N LEU A 215 5.09 -8.17 -8.87
CA LEU A 215 5.25 -9.35 -8.02
C LEU A 215 6.67 -9.90 -8.10
N GLN A 216 7.22 -10.02 -9.31
CA GLN A 216 8.60 -10.47 -9.52
C GLN A 216 9.60 -9.53 -8.84
N SER A 217 9.41 -8.21 -8.92
CA SER A 217 10.28 -7.25 -8.23
C SER A 217 10.30 -7.48 -6.72
N ALA A 218 9.14 -7.61 -6.08
CA ALA A 218 9.05 -7.83 -4.63
C ALA A 218 9.65 -9.19 -4.21
N VAL A 219 9.38 -10.25 -4.96
CA VAL A 219 9.96 -11.58 -4.70
C VAL A 219 11.48 -11.59 -4.91
N THR A 220 11.98 -10.90 -5.93
CA THR A 220 13.42 -10.79 -6.21
C THR A 220 14.12 -10.01 -5.11
N GLU A 221 13.53 -8.91 -4.63
CA GLU A 221 14.07 -8.14 -3.50
C GLU A 221 14.18 -9.00 -2.23
N ALA A 222 13.15 -9.81 -1.92
CA ALA A 222 13.21 -10.74 -0.81
C ALA A 222 14.33 -11.79 -0.99
N LEU A 223 14.55 -12.30 -2.21
CA LEU A 223 15.65 -13.22 -2.52
C LEU A 223 17.03 -12.57 -2.41
N GLU A 224 17.18 -11.34 -2.88
CA GLU A 224 18.41 -10.55 -2.73
C GLU A 224 18.71 -10.30 -1.25
N PHE A 225 17.67 -10.01 -0.45
CA PHE A 225 17.79 -9.84 0.99
C PHE A 225 18.28 -11.10 1.71
N TYR A 226 17.85 -12.30 1.30
CA TYR A 226 18.40 -13.57 1.81
C TYR A 226 19.90 -13.75 1.50
N GLY A 227 20.38 -13.19 0.38
CA GLY A 227 21.76 -13.28 -0.07
C GLY A 227 22.68 -12.15 0.40
N ALA A 228 22.14 -11.12 1.06
CA ALA A 228 22.87 -9.95 1.50
C ALA A 228 23.83 -10.29 2.66
N ASN A 229 25.13 -10.06 2.46
CA ASN A 229 26.18 -10.37 3.44
C ASN A 229 26.61 -9.15 4.28
N ASP A 230 26.20 -7.96 3.87
CA ASP A 230 26.51 -6.67 4.49
C ASP A 230 25.51 -6.25 5.57
N LEU A 231 24.34 -6.89 5.61
CA LEU A 231 23.32 -6.67 6.63
C LEU A 231 23.67 -7.37 7.96
N HIS A 232 23.27 -6.73 9.06
CA HIS A 232 23.48 -7.33 10.38
C HIS A 232 22.51 -8.51 10.60
N HIS A 233 23.03 -9.68 11.00
CA HIS A 233 22.26 -10.92 11.14
C HIS A 233 20.92 -10.79 11.89
N ARG A 234 20.83 -9.96 12.95
CA ARG A 234 19.57 -9.73 13.70
C ARG A 234 18.48 -9.01 12.90
N LEU A 235 18.87 -8.09 12.01
CA LEU A 235 17.93 -7.45 11.10
C LEU A 235 17.44 -8.50 10.10
N THR A 236 18.39 -9.24 9.51
CA THR A 236 18.09 -10.31 8.56
C THR A 236 17.16 -11.35 9.17
N GLU A 237 17.43 -11.82 10.39
CA GLU A 237 16.63 -12.83 11.08
C GLU A 237 15.20 -12.37 11.36
N GLU A 238 14.99 -11.11 11.79
CA GLU A 238 13.63 -10.59 12.04
C GLU A 238 12.83 -10.40 10.74
N ILE A 239 13.45 -9.83 9.70
CA ILE A 239 12.79 -9.68 8.39
C ILE A 239 12.51 -11.05 7.78
N CYS A 240 13.47 -11.98 7.81
CA CYS A 240 13.28 -13.36 7.36
C CYS A 240 12.25 -14.14 8.17
N LYS A 241 12.04 -13.80 9.45
CA LYS A 241 10.97 -14.38 10.27
C LYS A 241 9.61 -13.84 9.90
N LEU A 242 9.49 -12.54 9.64
CA LEU A 242 8.26 -11.93 9.14
C LEU A 242 7.91 -12.44 7.74
N TRP A 243 8.88 -12.44 6.82
CA TRP A 243 8.72 -13.04 5.50
C TRP A 243 8.48 -14.53 5.62
N GLY A 244 9.22 -15.24 6.47
CA GLY A 244 9.09 -16.66 6.81
C GLY A 244 7.69 -17.11 7.20
N LYS A 245 6.97 -16.25 7.93
CA LYS A 245 5.56 -16.46 8.29
C LYS A 245 4.62 -16.37 7.08
N ALA A 246 4.99 -15.61 6.06
CA ALA A 246 4.26 -15.48 4.82
C ALA A 246 4.75 -16.46 3.74
N PHE A 247 6.05 -16.80 3.72
CA PHE A 247 6.79 -17.48 2.66
C PHE A 247 8.01 -18.23 3.18
N THR A 248 8.22 -19.46 2.71
CA THR A 248 9.50 -20.16 2.92
C THR A 248 10.53 -19.78 1.84
N GLN A 249 11.83 -19.92 2.12
CA GLN A 249 12.88 -19.65 1.12
C GLN A 249 12.74 -20.53 -0.14
N ASP A 250 12.39 -21.81 0.05
CA ASP A 250 12.15 -22.74 -1.06
C ASP A 250 10.89 -22.37 -1.86
N SER A 251 9.82 -21.93 -1.20
CA SER A 251 8.60 -21.48 -1.91
C SER A 251 8.82 -20.15 -2.61
N THR A 252 9.60 -19.23 -2.04
CA THR A 252 9.99 -17.96 -2.66
C THR A 252 10.79 -18.20 -3.95
N SER A 253 11.75 -19.13 -3.93
CA SER A 253 12.55 -19.49 -5.12
C SER A 253 11.68 -20.09 -6.22
N LYS A 254 10.79 -21.04 -5.87
CA LYS A 254 9.85 -21.65 -6.82
C LYS A 254 8.89 -20.63 -7.42
N ALA A 255 8.36 -19.73 -6.59
CA ALA A 255 7.47 -18.66 -7.04
C ALA A 255 8.18 -17.73 -8.03
N SER A 256 9.45 -17.39 -7.78
CA SER A 256 10.27 -16.59 -8.70
C SER A 256 10.48 -17.28 -10.05
N GLU A 257 10.83 -18.57 -10.06
CA GLU A 257 10.99 -19.36 -11.29
C GLU A 257 9.68 -19.46 -12.08
N GLN A 258 8.56 -19.70 -11.39
CA GLN A 258 7.23 -19.76 -12.01
C GLN A 258 6.80 -18.41 -12.60
N LEU A 259 6.99 -17.32 -11.84
CA LEU A 259 6.70 -15.97 -12.31
C LEU A 259 7.51 -15.63 -13.57
N ALA A 260 8.80 -15.96 -13.57
CA ALA A 260 9.68 -15.74 -14.73
C ALA A 260 9.20 -16.51 -15.97
N ALA A 261 8.82 -17.78 -15.81
CA ALA A 261 8.31 -18.60 -16.91
C ALA A 261 6.96 -18.08 -17.45
N THR A 262 6.03 -17.72 -16.56
CA THR A 262 4.73 -17.13 -16.94
C THR A 262 4.91 -15.79 -17.65
N LEU A 263 5.80 -14.93 -17.15
CA LEU A 263 6.16 -13.65 -17.79
C LEU A 263 6.69 -13.87 -19.21
N GLU A 264 7.63 -14.79 -19.41
CA GLU A 264 8.20 -15.09 -20.73
C GLU A 264 7.10 -15.50 -21.72
N HIS A 265 6.18 -16.38 -21.31
CA HIS A 265 5.06 -16.82 -22.14
C HIS A 265 4.12 -15.66 -22.51
N LEU A 266 3.78 -14.80 -21.56
CA LEU A 266 2.85 -13.68 -21.78
C LEU A 266 3.48 -12.54 -22.58
N GLU A 267 4.77 -12.26 -22.41
CA GLU A 267 5.50 -11.30 -23.23
C GLU A 267 5.58 -11.76 -24.69
N LYS A 268 5.84 -13.05 -24.92
CA LYS A 268 5.82 -13.64 -26.26
C LYS A 268 4.42 -13.56 -26.90
N ALA A 269 3.37 -13.84 -26.12
CA ALA A 269 1.99 -13.70 -26.58
C ALA A 269 1.68 -12.23 -26.93
N LEU A 270 2.07 -11.27 -26.09
CA LEU A 270 1.90 -9.84 -26.32
C LEU A 270 2.62 -9.38 -27.58
N GLY A 271 3.86 -9.84 -27.80
CA GLY A 271 4.61 -9.58 -29.03
C GLY A 271 3.89 -10.11 -30.27
N THR A 272 3.33 -11.31 -30.18
CA THR A 272 2.56 -11.92 -31.27
C THR A 272 1.29 -11.13 -31.60
N ILE A 273 0.52 -10.76 -30.57
CA ILE A 273 -0.71 -9.95 -30.72
C ILE A 273 -0.38 -8.59 -31.35
N ARG A 274 0.68 -7.92 -30.89
CA ARG A 274 1.15 -6.66 -31.48
C ARG A 274 1.54 -6.84 -32.95
N GLY A 275 2.21 -7.93 -33.31
CA GLY A 275 2.53 -8.25 -34.70
C GLY A 275 1.30 -8.44 -35.59
N LEU A 276 0.27 -9.13 -35.09
CA LEU A 276 -1.00 -9.31 -35.80
C LEU A 276 -1.75 -7.98 -36.02
N LYS A 277 -1.63 -7.03 -35.10
CA LYS A 277 -2.23 -5.68 -35.25
C LYS A 277 -1.48 -4.79 -36.25
N GLN A 278 -0.22 -5.11 -36.56
CA GLN A 278 0.59 -4.36 -37.51
C GLN A 278 0.45 -4.85 -38.96
N SER A 279 -0.33 -5.91 -39.20
CA SER A 279 -0.40 -6.56 -40.52
C SER A 279 -1.77 -7.20 -40.81
N GLY A 280 -1.97 -7.61 -42.06
CA GLY A 280 -3.11 -8.42 -42.49
C GLY A 280 -4.49 -7.78 -42.25
N LEU A 281 -5.46 -8.61 -41.87
CA LEU A 281 -6.87 -8.24 -41.72
C LEU A 281 -7.09 -7.02 -40.81
N TYR A 282 -6.30 -6.86 -39.75
CA TYR A 282 -6.52 -5.80 -38.76
C TYR A 282 -6.46 -4.40 -39.39
N LEU A 283 -5.58 -4.18 -40.36
CA LEU A 283 -5.44 -2.89 -41.04
C LEU A 283 -6.59 -2.58 -42.01
N LEU A 284 -7.31 -3.61 -42.46
CA LEU A 284 -8.39 -3.51 -43.44
C LEU A 284 -9.76 -3.29 -42.80
N VAL A 285 -9.90 -3.54 -41.50
CA VAL A 285 -11.16 -3.40 -40.75
C VAL A 285 -11.32 -1.98 -40.21
N SER A 286 -12.54 -1.45 -40.29
CA SER A 286 -12.84 -0.10 -39.80
C SER A 286 -12.68 0.05 -38.27
N ARG A 287 -12.08 1.17 -37.84
CA ARG A 287 -11.82 1.46 -36.41
C ARG A 287 -13.04 1.92 -35.61
N SER A 288 -14.02 2.51 -36.29
CA SER A 288 -15.23 3.10 -35.68
C SER A 288 -16.29 2.06 -35.28
N ALA A 289 -16.14 0.81 -35.70
CA ALA A 289 -17.20 -0.17 -35.64
C ALA A 289 -17.17 -0.95 -34.30
N GLN A 290 -17.65 -0.31 -33.23
CA GLN A 290 -17.77 -0.92 -31.92
C GLN A 290 -18.71 -2.15 -31.93
N ILE A 291 -18.37 -3.16 -31.14
CA ILE A 291 -19.19 -4.36 -30.93
C ILE A 291 -19.75 -4.26 -29.52
N GLY A 292 -21.06 -4.49 -29.36
CA GLY A 292 -21.70 -4.48 -28.05
C GLY A 292 -21.13 -5.55 -27.12
N ASN A 293 -21.50 -5.49 -25.83
CA ASN A 293 -20.98 -6.40 -24.79
C ASN A 293 -21.39 -7.87 -24.98
N GLY A 294 -22.31 -8.16 -25.89
CA GLY A 294 -22.74 -9.51 -26.27
C GLY A 294 -22.15 -9.94 -27.63
N LEU A 295 -21.55 -11.13 -27.67
CA LEU A 295 -21.11 -11.77 -28.90
C LEU A 295 -22.29 -12.51 -29.55
N HIS A 296 -22.61 -12.19 -30.80
CA HIS A 296 -23.60 -12.94 -31.58
C HIS A 296 -22.90 -14.14 -32.22
N LEU A 297 -23.30 -15.36 -31.83
CA LEU A 297 -22.77 -16.59 -32.43
C LEU A 297 -23.34 -16.76 -33.84
N THR A 298 -22.52 -16.50 -34.84
CA THR A 298 -22.82 -16.77 -36.26
C THR A 298 -22.33 -18.14 -36.68
N ASN A 299 -22.81 -18.66 -37.81
CA ASN A 299 -22.34 -19.95 -38.34
C ASN A 299 -20.81 -19.99 -38.54
N ILE A 300 -20.20 -18.86 -38.93
CA ILE A 300 -18.75 -18.73 -39.09
C ILE A 300 -18.05 -18.83 -37.73
N LEU A 301 -18.52 -18.07 -36.72
CA LEU A 301 -17.96 -18.14 -35.36
C LEU A 301 -18.25 -19.47 -34.63
N SER A 302 -19.17 -20.30 -35.12
CA SER A 302 -19.48 -21.59 -34.50
C SER A 302 -18.76 -22.77 -35.16
N HIS A 303 -18.63 -22.78 -36.49
CA HIS A 303 -18.22 -23.98 -37.24
C HIS A 303 -16.94 -23.83 -38.06
N ASP A 304 -16.48 -22.60 -38.34
CA ASP A 304 -15.24 -22.43 -39.09
C ASP A 304 -14.03 -22.88 -38.26
N GLN A 305 -13.07 -23.53 -38.94
CA GLN A 305 -11.88 -24.12 -38.33
C GLN A 305 -11.08 -23.11 -37.48
N HIS A 306 -11.01 -21.85 -37.91
CA HIS A 306 -10.22 -20.83 -37.23
C HIS A 306 -11.11 -19.86 -36.44
N TYR A 307 -12.23 -19.40 -36.99
CA TYR A 307 -13.06 -18.38 -36.33
C TYR A 307 -13.77 -18.87 -35.06
N ARG A 308 -13.99 -20.19 -34.91
CA ARG A 308 -14.55 -20.77 -33.68
C ARG A 308 -13.75 -20.44 -32.42
N HIS A 309 -12.44 -20.27 -32.58
CA HIS A 309 -11.53 -19.98 -31.47
C HIS A 309 -11.69 -18.55 -30.95
N LEU A 310 -12.19 -17.62 -31.77
CA LEU A 310 -12.46 -16.25 -31.35
C LEU A 310 -13.59 -16.18 -30.33
N ALA A 311 -14.65 -16.97 -30.52
CA ALA A 311 -15.77 -17.02 -29.58
C ALA A 311 -15.34 -17.59 -28.21
N VAL A 312 -14.48 -18.61 -28.22
CA VAL A 312 -13.90 -19.18 -26.99
C VAL A 312 -13.08 -18.12 -26.25
N LEU A 313 -12.12 -17.49 -26.93
CA LEU A 313 -11.27 -16.45 -26.31
C LEU A 313 -12.08 -15.26 -25.79
N TRP A 314 -13.10 -14.82 -26.53
CA TRP A 314 -13.96 -13.72 -26.12
C TRP A 314 -14.70 -14.01 -24.82
N ASN A 315 -15.28 -15.21 -24.70
CA ASN A 315 -16.04 -15.60 -23.52
C ASN A 315 -15.13 -15.80 -22.30
N GLU A 316 -13.98 -16.42 -22.47
CA GLU A 316 -12.97 -16.58 -21.41
C GLU A 316 -12.45 -15.23 -20.93
N LEU A 317 -12.07 -14.35 -21.85
CA LEU A 317 -11.61 -13.00 -21.50
C LEU A 317 -12.71 -12.18 -20.81
N LYS A 318 -13.96 -12.33 -21.26
CA LYS A 318 -15.12 -11.70 -20.61
C LYS A 318 -15.37 -12.25 -19.21
N SER A 319 -15.10 -13.52 -18.95
CA SER A 319 -15.22 -14.09 -17.60
C SER A 319 -14.21 -13.48 -16.62
N ILE A 320 -13.03 -13.09 -17.12
CA ILE A 320 -11.95 -12.50 -16.31
C ILE A 320 -12.14 -11.00 -16.15
N VAL A 321 -12.35 -10.28 -17.25
CA VAL A 321 -12.43 -8.80 -17.27
C VAL A 321 -13.84 -8.30 -16.94
N GLY A 322 -14.86 -9.11 -17.19
CA GLY A 322 -16.27 -8.73 -17.17
C GLY A 322 -17.02 -9.18 -15.91
N GLY A 323 -16.38 -9.14 -14.74
CA GLY A 323 -17.10 -9.16 -13.47
C GLY A 323 -18.27 -8.17 -13.47
N LYS A 324 -19.31 -8.42 -12.66
CA LYS A 324 -20.44 -7.48 -12.54
C LYS A 324 -19.88 -6.07 -12.33
N GLN A 325 -20.21 -5.13 -13.21
CA GLN A 325 -19.81 -3.74 -13.01
C GLN A 325 -20.44 -3.27 -11.71
N ALA A 326 -19.62 -3.08 -10.69
CA ALA A 326 -20.07 -2.61 -9.40
C ALA A 326 -20.81 -1.29 -9.58
N THR A 327 -21.99 -1.20 -8.97
CA THR A 327 -22.74 0.03 -8.89
C THR A 327 -21.92 1.10 -8.16
N PRO A 328 -22.19 2.41 -8.36
CA PRO A 328 -21.48 3.46 -7.63
C PRO A 328 -21.56 3.27 -6.11
N GLU A 329 -22.68 2.78 -5.61
CA GLU A 329 -22.90 2.48 -4.19
C GLU A 329 -21.98 1.34 -3.72
N GLU A 330 -21.95 0.21 -4.44
CA GLU A 330 -21.05 -0.92 -4.14
C GLU A 330 -19.57 -0.51 -4.17
N ARG A 331 -19.17 0.35 -5.12
CA ARG A 331 -17.78 0.87 -5.18
C ARG A 331 -17.44 1.76 -4.00
N LYS A 332 -18.38 2.62 -3.61
CA LYS A 332 -18.20 3.49 -2.45
C LYS A 332 -18.04 2.66 -1.18
N GLU A 333 -18.88 1.63 -1.01
CA GLU A 333 -18.80 0.69 0.12
C GLU A 333 -17.45 -0.04 0.12
N GLN A 334 -17.01 -0.56 -1.03
CA GLN A 334 -15.69 -1.19 -1.15
C GLN A 334 -14.56 -0.24 -0.74
N ASN A 335 -14.60 1.02 -1.17
CA ASN A 335 -13.58 2.01 -0.80
C ASN A 335 -13.56 2.32 0.71
N VAL A 336 -14.73 2.30 1.38
CA VAL A 336 -14.79 2.42 2.85
C VAL A 336 -14.17 1.19 3.51
N ILE A 337 -14.50 -0.01 3.04
CA ILE A 337 -13.92 -1.28 3.52
C ILE A 337 -12.40 -1.26 3.37
N LEU A 338 -11.86 -0.84 2.22
CA LEU A 338 -10.43 -0.73 1.99
C LEU A 338 -9.74 0.27 2.93
N ASN A 339 -10.39 1.39 3.26
CA ASN A 339 -9.87 2.33 4.26
C ASN A 339 -9.81 1.71 5.66
N HIS A 340 -10.81 0.91 6.03
CA HIS A 340 -10.80 0.15 7.29
C HIS A 340 -9.70 -0.91 7.31
N ALA A 341 -9.58 -1.69 6.23
CA ALA A 341 -8.55 -2.70 6.07
C ALA A 341 -7.15 -2.06 6.17
N TYR A 342 -6.94 -0.90 5.56
CA TYR A 342 -5.66 -0.18 5.65
C TYR A 342 -5.36 0.33 7.06
N SER A 343 -6.39 0.81 7.78
CA SER A 343 -6.24 1.13 9.21
C SER A 343 -5.83 -0.09 10.03
N ARG A 344 -6.53 -1.23 9.86
CA ARG A 344 -6.21 -2.49 10.56
C ARG A 344 -4.81 -2.97 10.24
N TYR A 345 -4.37 -2.84 8.98
CA TYR A 345 -3.02 -3.12 8.54
C TYR A 345 -1.97 -2.24 9.25
N ALA A 346 -2.19 -0.93 9.35
CA ALA A 346 -1.30 -0.05 10.10
C ALA A 346 -1.22 -0.47 11.59
N GLY A 347 -2.36 -0.85 12.17
CA GLY A 347 -2.42 -1.43 13.51
C GLY A 347 -1.62 -2.73 13.65
N LEU A 348 -1.70 -3.64 12.68
CA LEU A 348 -0.90 -4.87 12.64
C LEU A 348 0.60 -4.56 12.65
N VAL A 349 1.06 -3.63 11.81
CA VAL A 349 2.48 -3.22 11.76
C VAL A 349 2.91 -2.62 13.10
N LEU A 350 2.08 -1.78 13.72
CA LEU A 350 2.31 -1.23 15.05
C LEU A 350 2.41 -2.31 16.14
N ARG A 351 1.55 -3.33 16.10
CA ARG A 351 1.60 -4.46 17.03
C ARG A 351 2.91 -5.23 16.91
N HIS A 352 3.38 -5.50 15.69
CA HIS A 352 4.71 -6.08 15.47
C HIS A 352 5.83 -5.18 15.99
N ALA A 353 5.74 -3.86 15.75
CA ALA A 353 6.70 -2.90 16.26
C ALA A 353 6.73 -2.85 17.80
N LEU A 354 5.60 -3.08 18.47
CA LEU A 354 5.45 -3.04 19.93
C LEU A 354 5.68 -4.39 20.62
N LEU A 355 5.92 -5.48 19.88
CA LEU A 355 6.18 -6.81 20.43
C LEU A 355 7.21 -6.83 21.59
N PRO A 356 8.35 -6.10 21.53
CA PRO A 356 9.32 -6.09 22.63
C PRO A 356 8.77 -5.52 23.95
N TYR A 357 7.72 -4.69 23.89
CA TYR A 357 7.17 -3.97 25.04
C TYR A 357 5.85 -4.57 25.53
N LEU A 358 4.97 -4.98 24.61
CA LEU A 358 3.62 -5.45 24.90
C LEU A 358 3.45 -6.97 24.75
N GLY A 359 4.38 -7.65 24.07
CA GLY A 359 4.13 -8.98 23.52
C GLY A 359 2.91 -8.95 22.59
N ASN A 360 2.11 -10.02 22.59
CA ASN A 360 0.92 -10.10 21.73
C ASN A 360 -0.29 -9.30 22.25
N LYS A 361 -0.16 -8.63 23.41
CA LYS A 361 -1.26 -7.87 24.05
C LYS A 361 -1.35 -6.46 23.51
N LEU A 362 -2.51 -5.82 23.71
CA LEU A 362 -2.71 -4.41 23.39
C LEU A 362 -2.31 -3.48 24.55
N SER A 363 -2.21 -3.99 25.77
CA SER A 363 -1.74 -3.23 26.92
C SER A 363 -0.85 -4.06 27.84
N SER A 364 0.19 -3.43 28.38
CA SER A 364 1.14 -4.06 29.30
C SER A 364 1.87 -3.02 30.15
N LYS A 365 2.35 -3.45 31.31
CA LYS A 365 3.26 -2.66 32.15
C LYS A 365 4.68 -2.76 31.60
N TRP A 366 5.32 -1.61 31.38
CA TRP A 366 6.72 -1.50 30.98
C TRP A 366 7.43 -0.41 31.80
N ALA A 367 8.48 -0.79 32.52
CA ALA A 367 9.09 0.04 33.56
C ALA A 367 8.02 0.61 34.52
N ARG A 368 7.97 1.94 34.67
CA ARG A 368 6.96 2.67 35.47
C ARG A 368 5.66 2.98 34.73
N PHE A 369 5.58 2.65 33.45
CA PHE A 369 4.50 3.06 32.57
C PHE A 369 3.56 1.89 32.28
N ASN A 370 2.29 2.19 32.05
CA ASN A 370 1.38 1.31 31.33
C ASN A 370 1.31 1.82 29.90
N ILE A 371 1.64 0.94 28.94
CA ILE A 371 1.53 1.21 27.52
C ILE A 371 0.23 0.58 27.04
N GLU A 372 -0.57 1.33 26.29
CA GLU A 372 -1.79 0.86 25.66
C GLU A 372 -1.79 1.29 24.18
N LEU A 373 -2.00 0.33 23.29
CA LEU A 373 -2.30 0.58 21.88
C LEU A 373 -3.80 0.42 21.68
N ARG A 374 -4.47 1.49 21.25
CA ARG A 374 -5.91 1.47 20.98
C ARG A 374 -6.24 2.12 19.63
N GLN A 375 -7.32 1.67 19.04
CA GLN A 375 -7.87 2.24 17.81
C GLN A 375 -9.00 3.23 18.15
N VAL A 376 -8.96 4.41 17.55
CA VAL A 376 -9.99 5.46 17.66
C VAL A 376 -10.48 5.80 16.26
N GLY A 377 -11.61 5.22 15.85
CA GLY A 377 -12.08 5.30 14.48
C GLY A 377 -11.11 4.63 13.51
N PHE A 378 -10.53 5.40 12.59
CA PHE A 378 -9.50 4.92 11.66
C PHE A 378 -8.08 5.11 12.19
N ASP A 379 -7.89 5.85 13.28
CA ASP A 379 -6.58 6.27 13.74
C ASP A 379 -6.12 5.38 14.91
N TRP A 380 -4.80 5.27 15.08
CA TRP A 380 -4.19 4.47 16.13
C TRP A 380 -3.45 5.35 17.12
N GLN A 381 -3.70 5.13 18.41
CA GLN A 381 -3.10 5.89 19.50
C GLN A 381 -2.27 4.98 20.40
N LEU A 382 -1.01 5.37 20.63
CA LEU A 382 -0.16 4.80 21.66
C LEU A 382 -0.24 5.69 22.90
N VAL A 383 -0.84 5.16 23.96
CA VAL A 383 -1.10 5.88 25.21
C VAL A 383 -0.13 5.40 26.28
N LEU A 384 0.44 6.36 27.02
CA LEU A 384 1.27 6.14 28.20
C LEU A 384 0.53 6.67 29.43
N SER A 385 0.25 5.81 30.39
CA SER A 385 -0.22 6.19 31.73
C SER A 385 0.79 5.79 32.80
N SER A 386 0.76 6.47 33.94
CA SER A 386 1.59 6.06 35.09
C SER A 386 0.88 4.95 35.85
N ALA A 387 1.60 3.89 36.20
CA ALA A 387 1.01 2.71 36.81
C ALA A 387 0.28 2.96 38.16
N ASP A 388 0.57 4.06 38.85
CA ASP A 388 -0.01 4.37 40.18
C ASP A 388 -1.00 5.55 40.18
N SER A 389 -1.34 6.16 39.04
CA SER A 389 -2.31 7.24 38.98
C SER A 389 -3.47 6.91 38.05
N ASP A 390 -4.69 7.10 38.55
CA ASP A 390 -5.97 7.05 37.82
C ASP A 390 -6.14 8.23 36.83
N SER A 391 -5.04 8.89 36.48
CA SER A 391 -5.00 9.99 35.52
C SER A 391 -5.25 9.46 34.11
N ASP A 392 -6.03 10.19 33.31
CA ASP A 392 -6.12 9.96 31.86
C ASP A 392 -4.70 9.88 31.27
N GLY A 393 -4.40 8.75 30.62
CA GLY A 393 -3.11 8.52 29.99
C GLY A 393 -2.83 9.56 28.91
N ARG A 394 -1.56 9.95 28.73
CA ARG A 394 -1.16 10.87 27.65
C ARG A 394 -0.97 10.09 26.36
N ILE A 395 -1.38 10.68 25.25
CA ILE A 395 -1.10 10.13 23.91
C ILE A 395 0.36 10.47 23.59
N LEU A 396 1.16 9.44 23.28
CA LEU A 396 2.57 9.58 22.90
C LEU A 396 2.71 9.68 21.37
N LEU A 397 2.01 8.80 20.67
CA LEU A 397 2.03 8.68 19.21
C LEU A 397 0.59 8.54 18.72
N GLU A 398 0.24 9.34 17.73
CA GLU A 398 -0.98 9.21 16.95
C GLU A 398 -0.62 8.89 15.51
N VAL A 399 -1.16 7.80 14.98
CA VAL A 399 -0.93 7.36 13.61
C VAL A 399 -2.24 7.49 12.86
N ILE A 400 -2.21 8.22 11.75
CA ILE A 400 -3.34 8.48 10.86
C ILE A 400 -3.10 7.66 9.59
N PRO A 401 -3.74 6.48 9.43
CA PRO A 401 -3.69 5.72 8.20
C PRO A 401 -4.51 6.44 7.14
N TRP A 402 -3.84 6.77 6.03
CA TRP A 402 -4.43 7.39 4.87
C TRP A 402 -4.27 6.49 3.66
N MET A 403 -5.35 5.78 3.31
CA MET A 403 -5.43 4.96 2.10
C MET A 403 -5.58 5.91 0.91
N SER A 404 -4.45 6.36 0.38
CA SER A 404 -4.37 7.10 -0.88
C SER A 404 -3.22 6.58 -1.72
N MET A 405 -3.49 6.49 -3.01
CA MET A 405 -2.55 6.00 -4.03
C MET A 405 -1.87 7.16 -4.78
N GLY A 406 -2.15 8.40 -4.38
CA GLY A 406 -1.51 9.60 -4.90
C GLY A 406 -0.15 9.88 -4.28
N SER A 407 0.58 10.83 -4.88
CA SER A 407 1.85 11.32 -4.33
C SER A 407 1.64 12.06 -3.00
N ARG A 408 2.69 12.13 -2.19
CA ARG A 408 2.70 12.86 -0.92
C ARG A 408 2.25 14.31 -1.10
N LEU A 409 1.39 14.78 -0.20
CA LEU A 409 0.95 16.17 -0.18
C LEU A 409 2.03 17.06 0.43
N HIS A 410 2.63 17.94 -0.38
CA HIS A 410 3.65 18.88 0.08
C HIS A 410 3.11 19.95 1.03
N ASP A 411 1.80 20.25 0.96
CA ASP A 411 1.15 21.29 1.77
C ASP A 411 0.93 20.86 3.23
N VAL A 412 1.00 19.56 3.52
CA VAL A 412 0.90 19.05 4.90
C VAL A 412 2.29 19.09 5.53
N SER A 413 2.65 20.28 6.00
CA SER A 413 3.86 20.51 6.81
C SER A 413 3.42 21.02 8.19
N PHE A 414 3.57 20.18 9.22
CA PHE A 414 3.42 20.68 10.58
C PHE A 414 4.62 21.56 10.91
N VAL A 415 4.34 22.83 11.17
CA VAL A 415 5.26 23.71 11.89
C VAL A 415 5.45 23.08 13.26
N LEU A 416 6.71 22.77 13.60
CA LEU A 416 7.16 22.38 14.93
C LEU A 416 6.39 23.19 16.00
N GLN A 417 5.40 22.58 16.66
CA GLN A 417 4.89 23.13 17.90
C GLN A 417 5.59 22.43 19.06
N GLU A 418 6.44 23.23 19.67
CA GLU A 418 7.23 23.01 20.85
C GLU A 418 6.46 22.26 21.95
N LYS A 419 7.05 21.15 22.39
CA LYS A 419 7.00 20.57 23.74
C LYS A 419 5.69 20.06 24.35
N GLU A 420 4.50 20.32 23.82
CA GLU A 420 3.27 19.72 24.37
C GLU A 420 2.21 19.42 23.29
N ARG A 421 2.30 18.24 22.64
CA ARG A 421 1.22 17.52 21.91
C ARG A 421 1.77 16.18 21.40
N PRO A 422 0.92 15.15 21.19
CA PRO A 422 1.38 13.83 20.73
C PRO A 422 2.14 13.94 19.41
N VAL A 423 3.10 13.04 19.18
CA VAL A 423 3.75 12.94 17.88
C VAL A 423 2.73 12.36 16.91
N THR A 424 2.37 13.11 15.87
CA THR A 424 1.40 12.68 14.86
C THR A 424 2.13 12.24 13.59
N MET A 425 1.79 11.04 13.10
CA MET A 425 2.37 10.45 11.89
C MET A 425 1.28 10.04 10.90
N ILE A 426 1.46 10.39 9.64
CA ILE A 426 0.59 9.96 8.55
C ILE A 426 1.21 8.72 7.91
N ALA A 427 0.49 7.60 8.01
CA ALA A 427 0.87 6.36 7.35
C ALA A 427 0.26 6.30 5.95
N TRP A 428 1.11 6.12 4.93
CA TRP A 428 0.65 6.09 3.54
C TRP A 428 1.32 4.98 2.71
N PRO A 429 0.64 4.38 1.70
CA PRO A 429 1.16 3.24 0.93
C PRO A 429 2.46 3.50 0.13
N ASN A 430 2.64 4.72 -0.38
CA ASN A 430 3.75 5.13 -1.25
C ASN A 430 4.05 4.18 -2.43
N ILE A 431 3.07 3.95 -3.30
CA ILE A 431 3.16 2.96 -4.40
C ILE A 431 3.92 3.50 -5.65
N ASP A 432 4.02 4.82 -5.76
CA ASP A 432 4.60 5.53 -6.93
C ASP A 432 6.13 5.52 -6.95
N ASP A 433 6.77 5.42 -5.78
CA ASP A 433 8.22 5.58 -5.71
C ASP A 433 8.94 4.40 -6.39
N LYS A 434 9.77 4.72 -7.38
CA LYS A 434 10.63 3.74 -8.08
C LYS A 434 11.69 3.17 -7.14
N SER A 435 11.93 3.86 -6.03
CA SER A 435 12.55 3.33 -4.84
C SER A 435 11.47 2.67 -3.98
N LEU A 436 11.01 1.48 -4.35
CA LEU A 436 10.46 0.55 -3.37
C LEU A 436 11.63 0.15 -2.46
N CYS A 437 12.00 1.00 -1.50
CA CYS A 437 13.10 0.74 -0.55
C CYS A 437 14.54 1.00 -1.08
N SER A 438 14.91 2.26 -1.24
CA SER A 438 16.27 2.69 -0.89
C SER A 438 16.20 3.38 0.47
N GLY A 439 16.98 2.90 1.45
CA GLY A 439 16.82 3.23 2.87
C GLY A 439 17.28 4.64 3.30
N GLY A 440 16.97 5.63 2.47
CA GLY A 440 17.04 7.05 2.79
C GLY A 440 16.00 7.42 3.85
N ALA A 441 16.35 7.25 5.12
CA ALA A 441 15.58 7.60 6.32
C ALA A 441 14.33 6.76 6.62
N ALA A 442 14.17 6.41 7.91
CA ALA A 442 13.03 5.62 8.39
C ALA A 442 11.68 6.37 8.31
N THR A 443 11.72 7.70 8.40
CA THR A 443 10.57 8.62 8.37
C THR A 443 10.98 9.93 7.70
N GLU A 444 10.08 10.56 6.95
CA GLU A 444 10.30 11.88 6.36
C GLU A 444 9.36 12.93 6.97
N ALA A 445 9.86 13.71 7.93
CA ALA A 445 9.03 14.60 8.75
C ALA A 445 7.90 13.83 9.47
N ILE A 446 6.65 14.11 9.14
CA ILE A 446 5.44 13.50 9.75
C ILE A 446 4.94 12.28 8.99
N TRP A 447 5.66 11.88 7.95
CA TRP A 447 5.18 10.89 7.01
C TRP A 447 5.94 9.58 7.22
N VAL A 448 5.20 8.46 7.26
CA VAL A 448 5.78 7.10 7.29
C VAL A 448 5.15 6.20 6.22
N GLN A 449 6.00 5.59 5.39
CA GLN A 449 5.56 4.65 4.36
C GLN A 449 5.14 3.33 5.00
N LEU A 450 3.97 2.81 4.62
CA LEU A 450 3.46 1.50 5.01
C LEU A 450 2.91 0.75 3.82
N SER A 451 3.65 -0.27 3.41
CA SER A 451 3.28 -1.13 2.31
C SER A 451 3.67 -2.57 2.59
N PRO A 452 2.82 -3.56 2.24
CA PRO A 452 3.20 -4.97 2.27
C PRO A 452 4.38 -5.32 1.35
N PHE A 453 4.71 -4.43 0.41
CA PHE A 453 5.89 -4.55 -0.45
C PHE A 453 7.20 -4.12 0.24
N ASP A 454 7.14 -3.35 1.34
CA ASP A 454 8.33 -2.85 2.05
C ASP A 454 8.76 -3.84 3.15
N LEU A 455 9.89 -4.55 2.92
CA LEU A 455 10.47 -5.48 3.89
C LEU A 455 10.87 -4.81 5.21
N TYR A 456 11.13 -3.49 5.21
CA TYR A 456 11.51 -2.71 6.39
C TYR A 456 10.30 -2.04 7.07
N CYS A 457 9.05 -2.27 6.65
CA CYS A 457 7.88 -1.56 7.18
C CYS A 457 7.78 -1.60 8.73
N VAL A 458 7.98 -2.78 9.33
CA VAL A 458 7.99 -2.97 10.80
C VAL A 458 9.20 -2.29 11.45
N GLU A 459 10.36 -2.31 10.80
CA GLU A 459 11.59 -1.70 11.30
C GLU A 459 11.48 -0.17 11.31
N ARG A 460 10.83 0.44 10.31
CA ARG A 460 10.58 1.90 10.25
C ARG A 460 9.72 2.37 11.42
N PHE A 461 8.58 1.71 11.64
CA PHE A 461 7.71 2.01 12.78
C PHE A 461 8.35 1.66 14.12
N GLY A 462 9.04 0.53 14.17
CA GLY A 462 9.80 0.09 15.33
C GLY A 462 10.81 1.13 15.77
N LEU A 463 11.51 1.77 14.83
CA LEU A 463 12.46 2.83 15.14
C LEU A 463 11.76 4.04 15.76
N LEU A 464 10.63 4.49 15.19
CA LEU A 464 9.86 5.60 15.76
C LEU A 464 9.41 5.29 17.19
N VAL A 465 8.82 4.11 17.40
CA VAL A 465 8.34 3.67 18.71
C VAL A 465 9.49 3.57 19.72
N ASP A 466 10.63 2.99 19.32
CA ASP A 466 11.81 2.88 20.17
C ASP A 466 12.35 4.26 20.56
N LYS A 467 12.44 5.20 19.60
CA LYS A 467 12.87 6.56 19.89
C LYS A 467 11.98 7.22 20.95
N LEU A 468 10.66 7.12 20.80
CA LEU A 468 9.70 7.73 21.73
C LEU A 468 9.74 7.09 23.12
N LEU A 469 9.67 5.76 23.19
CA LEU A 469 9.66 5.03 24.46
C LEU A 469 10.99 5.16 25.20
N GLN A 470 12.12 5.03 24.50
CA GLN A 470 13.44 5.20 25.13
C GLN A 470 13.67 6.65 25.58
N SER A 471 13.16 7.65 24.84
CA SER A 471 13.20 9.04 25.30
C SER A 471 12.44 9.23 26.60
N GLU A 472 11.27 8.59 26.73
CA GLU A 472 10.47 8.63 27.96
C GLU A 472 11.15 7.92 29.14
N LEU A 473 11.78 6.77 28.89
CA LEU A 473 12.55 6.04 29.90
C LEU A 473 13.76 6.84 30.38
N VAL A 474 14.50 7.46 29.46
CA VAL A 474 15.77 8.13 29.74
C VAL A 474 15.57 9.57 30.26
N SER A 475 14.46 10.23 29.93
CA SER A 475 14.10 11.56 30.47
C SER A 475 14.16 11.60 32.00
N GLY A 476 13.81 10.48 32.63
CA GLY A 476 13.78 10.31 34.07
C GLY A 476 15.13 10.04 34.73
N TYR A 477 16.13 9.64 33.95
CA TYR A 477 17.43 9.25 34.49
C TYR A 477 18.11 10.44 35.20
N SER A 478 18.66 10.16 36.38
CA SER A 478 19.30 11.14 37.30
C SER A 478 18.40 12.30 37.76
N ALA A 479 17.08 12.21 37.59
CA ALA A 479 16.15 13.19 38.13
C ALA A 479 16.17 13.18 39.67
N ALA A 480 16.21 14.36 40.28
CA ALA A 480 16.25 14.50 41.73
C ALA A 480 14.87 14.29 42.36
N ILE A 481 14.81 13.44 43.39
CA ILE A 481 13.65 13.34 44.29
C ILE A 481 13.83 14.44 45.33
N THR A 482 12.90 15.38 45.38
CA THR A 482 12.99 16.60 46.21
C THR A 482 12.09 16.52 47.44
N LYS A 483 12.29 17.45 48.39
CA LYS A 483 11.52 17.56 49.63
C LYS A 483 11.64 16.31 50.51
N VAL A 484 12.84 15.74 50.57
CA VAL A 484 13.10 14.49 51.31
C VAL A 484 13.44 14.81 52.77
N PRO A 485 12.84 14.11 53.76
CA PRO A 485 13.11 14.36 55.17
C PRO A 485 14.60 14.18 55.53
N THR A 486 15.13 15.09 56.35
CA THR A 486 16.55 15.10 56.74
C THR A 486 16.97 13.84 57.50
N LYS A 487 16.06 13.24 58.27
CA LYS A 487 16.30 11.97 58.99
C LYS A 487 16.52 10.83 58.00
N THR A 488 15.66 10.72 56.99
CA THR A 488 15.81 9.73 55.92
C THR A 488 17.15 9.91 55.19
N LEU A 489 17.50 11.15 54.80
CA LEU A 489 18.75 11.44 54.07
C LEU A 489 20.00 11.01 54.84
N LYS A 490 20.06 11.26 56.15
CA LYS A 490 21.19 10.84 57.00
C LYS A 490 21.31 9.33 57.17
N SER A 491 20.21 8.61 56.97
CA SER A 491 20.16 7.15 57.10
C SER A 491 20.43 6.40 55.80
N MET A 492 20.53 7.12 54.67
CA MET A 492 20.78 6.52 53.36
C MET A 492 22.21 6.00 53.25
N PRO A 493 22.43 4.86 52.57
CA PRO A 493 23.77 4.38 52.29
C PRO A 493 24.46 5.34 51.30
N PHE A 494 25.62 5.87 51.70
CA PHE A 494 26.50 6.67 50.83
C PHE A 494 27.31 5.76 49.91
N ASP A 495 26.61 4.98 49.09
CA ASP A 495 27.21 4.08 48.11
C ASP A 495 27.14 4.69 46.70
N ALA A 496 27.86 4.11 45.75
CA ALA A 496 27.89 4.55 44.34
C ALA A 496 26.53 4.50 43.61
N GLY A 497 25.47 3.99 44.24
CA GLY A 497 24.11 3.95 43.71
C GLY A 497 23.28 5.20 43.97
N PHE A 498 23.70 6.08 44.89
CA PHE A 498 22.98 7.29 45.27
C PHE A 498 23.86 8.54 45.16
N GLU A 499 23.23 9.64 44.75
CA GLU A 499 23.80 10.98 44.93
C GLU A 499 22.88 11.75 45.86
N VAL A 500 23.37 12.06 47.07
CA VAL A 500 22.60 12.74 48.12
C VAL A 500 23.07 14.19 48.24
N ASN A 501 22.13 15.13 48.24
CA ASN A 501 22.40 16.54 48.53
C ASN A 501 21.56 16.97 49.73
N GLU A 502 22.20 17.01 50.90
CA GLU A 502 21.57 17.36 52.17
C GLU A 502 21.07 18.82 52.19
N GLU A 503 21.83 19.76 51.60
CA GLU A 503 21.49 21.20 51.59
C GLU A 503 20.21 21.48 50.79
N LYS A 504 19.99 20.74 49.70
CA LYS A 504 18.81 20.88 48.83
C LYS A 504 17.68 19.91 49.18
N HIS A 505 17.82 19.12 50.25
CA HIS A 505 16.86 18.08 50.65
C HIS A 505 16.45 17.16 49.49
N GLN A 506 17.43 16.67 48.74
CA GLN A 506 17.18 15.86 47.54
C GLN A 506 18.18 14.69 47.42
N PHE A 507 17.75 13.63 46.75
CA PHE A 507 18.66 12.56 46.32
C PHE A 507 18.33 12.09 44.91
N ARG A 508 19.28 11.42 44.26
CA ARG A 508 19.13 10.79 42.95
C ARG A 508 19.50 9.32 43.04
N ILE A 509 18.85 8.51 42.23
CA ILE A 509 19.20 7.10 42.03
C ILE A 509 20.02 7.01 40.75
N LEU A 510 21.22 6.43 40.84
CA LEU A 510 22.16 6.32 39.72
C LEU A 510 22.33 4.88 39.22
N LYS A 511 22.09 3.89 40.10
CA LYS A 511 22.15 2.46 39.82
C LYS A 511 20.96 1.73 40.44
N ALA A 512 20.62 0.55 39.91
CA ALA A 512 19.58 -0.28 40.52
C ALA A 512 20.04 -0.72 41.92
N LEU A 513 19.11 -0.62 42.86
CA LEU A 513 19.32 -0.95 44.26
C LEU A 513 19.03 -2.43 44.49
N THR A 514 19.71 -3.04 45.45
CA THR A 514 19.33 -4.36 45.95
C THR A 514 17.98 -4.25 46.67
N ASN A 515 17.21 -5.35 46.70
CA ASN A 515 15.91 -5.39 47.38
C ASN A 515 16.00 -4.99 48.86
N GLU A 516 17.11 -5.30 49.53
CA GLU A 516 17.39 -4.89 50.91
C GLU A 516 17.57 -3.38 51.04
N HIS A 517 18.38 -2.77 50.16
CA HIS A 517 18.59 -1.32 50.17
C HIS A 517 17.32 -0.56 49.79
N LEU A 518 16.56 -1.04 48.80
CA LEU A 518 15.29 -0.45 48.38
C LEU A 518 14.27 -0.46 49.52
N SER A 519 14.07 -1.62 50.17
CA SER A 519 13.10 -1.77 51.27
C SER A 519 13.47 -0.95 52.52
N LYS A 520 14.77 -0.80 52.81
CA LYS A 520 15.26 0.05 53.90
C LYS A 520 14.95 1.54 53.64
N VAL A 521 15.20 2.03 52.43
CA VAL A 521 14.90 3.43 52.09
C VAL A 521 13.39 3.67 52.02
N GLU A 522 12.64 2.73 51.46
CA GLU A 522 11.17 2.78 51.41
C GLU A 522 10.56 2.85 52.82
N SER A 523 10.97 1.96 53.72
CA SER A 523 10.45 1.94 55.10
C SER A 523 10.80 3.23 55.87
N SER A 524 11.98 3.80 55.64
CA SER A 524 12.36 5.09 56.23
C SER A 524 11.49 6.25 55.71
N LEU A 525 11.22 6.30 54.40
CA LEU A 525 10.37 7.34 53.80
C LEU A 525 8.91 7.21 54.29
N VAL A 526 8.39 5.98 54.38
CA VAL A 526 7.05 5.72 54.90
C VAL A 526 6.95 6.11 56.37
N HIS A 527 7.95 5.80 57.19
CA HIS A 527 8.00 6.19 58.60
C HIS A 527 7.98 7.72 58.79
N ASP A 528 8.66 8.46 57.92
CA ASP A 528 8.70 9.92 57.92
C ASP A 528 7.49 10.56 57.18
N ASN A 529 6.44 9.79 56.87
CA ASN A 529 5.22 10.22 56.14
C ASN A 529 5.47 10.80 54.73
N ALA A 530 6.57 10.43 54.08
CA ALA A 530 6.96 10.90 52.75
C ALA A 530 6.45 9.98 51.62
N LEU A 531 5.13 9.74 51.58
CA LEU A 531 4.49 8.78 50.66
C LEU A 531 4.73 9.09 49.17
N GLN A 532 4.77 10.37 48.80
CA GLN A 532 5.03 10.77 47.41
C GLN A 532 6.47 10.42 47.01
N GLN A 533 7.44 10.69 47.88
CA GLN A 533 8.85 10.35 47.67
C GLN A 533 9.06 8.84 47.61
N THR A 534 8.29 8.05 48.38
CA THR A 534 8.30 6.58 48.26
C THR A 534 7.82 6.12 46.88
N ARG A 535 6.76 6.73 46.33
CA ARG A 535 6.29 6.42 44.97
C ARG A 535 7.33 6.83 43.94
N ASP A 536 7.91 8.02 44.07
CA ASP A 536 8.96 8.50 43.18
C ASP A 536 10.20 7.59 43.23
N LEU A 537 10.61 7.11 44.41
CA LEU A 537 11.70 6.14 44.58
C LEU A 537 11.43 4.87 43.79
N LYS A 538 10.24 4.27 43.93
CA LYS A 538 9.86 3.05 43.19
C LYS A 538 9.89 3.27 41.68
N ARG A 539 9.31 4.37 41.20
CA ARG A 539 9.29 4.72 39.76
C ARG A 539 10.70 4.87 39.20
N ARG A 540 11.57 5.63 39.87
CA ARG A 540 12.97 5.81 39.45
C ARG A 540 13.76 4.50 39.49
N HIS A 541 13.46 3.64 40.47
CA HIS A 541 14.10 2.32 40.54
C HIS A 541 13.65 1.41 39.38
N GLU A 542 12.35 1.35 39.07
CA GLU A 542 11.81 0.59 37.92
C GLU A 542 12.41 1.08 36.58
N GLU A 543 12.57 2.39 36.39
CA GLU A 543 13.25 2.96 35.22
C GLU A 543 14.69 2.43 35.08
N ILE A 544 15.47 2.44 36.17
CA ILE A 544 16.86 2.00 36.14
C ILE A 544 16.97 0.48 35.95
N VAL A 545 16.06 -0.30 36.55
CA VAL A 545 16.00 -1.75 36.34
C VAL A 545 15.73 -2.06 34.87
N GLU A 546 14.87 -1.30 34.20
CA GLU A 546 14.62 -1.47 32.78
C GLU A 546 15.83 -1.02 31.93
N LEU A 547 16.50 0.07 32.30
CA LEU A 547 17.76 0.48 31.66
C LEU A 547 18.87 -0.57 31.81
N GLN A 548 18.83 -1.41 32.85
CA GLN A 548 19.76 -2.53 33.01
C GLN A 548 19.43 -3.75 32.14
N LYS A 549 18.36 -3.70 31.33
CA LYS A 549 18.11 -4.69 30.28
C LYS A 549 18.56 -4.13 28.94
N CYS A 550 19.20 -4.98 28.13
CA CYS A 550 19.52 -4.64 26.76
C CYS A 550 18.25 -4.64 25.90
N PRO A 551 17.91 -3.56 25.17
CA PRO A 551 16.70 -3.50 24.34
C PRO A 551 16.76 -4.44 23.12
N VAL A 552 17.96 -4.92 22.73
CA VAL A 552 18.15 -5.75 21.54
C VAL A 552 18.17 -7.25 21.87
N CYS A 553 18.75 -7.66 23.00
CA CYS A 553 18.85 -9.09 23.37
C CYS A 553 18.20 -9.45 24.71
N SER A 554 17.62 -8.47 25.42
CA SER A 554 17.08 -8.64 26.78
C SER A 554 18.08 -9.10 27.85
N GLY A 555 19.37 -9.19 27.52
CA GLY A 555 20.43 -9.57 28.46
C GLY A 555 20.70 -8.47 29.50
N PRO A 556 21.27 -8.83 30.66
CA PRO A 556 21.62 -7.86 31.70
C PRO A 556 22.78 -6.98 31.24
N VAL A 557 22.69 -5.69 31.54
CA VAL A 557 23.70 -4.67 31.21
C VAL A 557 23.92 -3.77 32.42
N GLU A 558 25.19 -3.52 32.75
CA GLU A 558 25.50 -2.52 33.77
C GLU A 558 25.32 -1.11 33.20
N VAL A 559 24.58 -0.27 33.94
CA VAL A 559 24.47 1.16 33.68
C VAL A 559 25.49 1.89 34.54
N VAL A 560 26.50 2.48 33.89
CA VAL A 560 27.57 3.22 34.55
C VAL A 560 27.29 4.72 34.43
N HIS A 561 27.05 5.36 35.57
CA HIS A 561 26.81 6.80 35.62
C HIS A 561 28.00 7.62 35.11
N GLN A 562 27.72 8.70 34.40
CA GLN A 562 28.69 9.70 33.95
C GLN A 562 28.21 11.09 34.39
N ALA A 563 29.07 11.82 35.10
CA ALA A 563 28.77 13.19 35.50
C ALA A 563 28.65 14.11 34.25
N PRO A 564 27.73 15.09 34.24
CA PRO A 564 26.86 15.52 35.34
C PRO A 564 25.49 14.81 35.43
N SER A 565 24.99 14.22 34.35
CA SER A 565 23.66 13.56 34.32
C SER A 565 23.50 12.57 33.16
N GLY A 566 24.57 11.85 32.83
CA GLY A 566 24.64 10.89 31.73
C GLY A 566 24.89 9.46 32.21
N PHE A 567 24.89 8.52 31.27
CA PHE A 567 25.31 7.14 31.53
C PHE A 567 25.91 6.48 30.29
N ILE A 568 26.67 5.41 30.53
CA ILE A 568 27.15 4.48 29.52
C ILE A 568 26.65 3.08 29.89
N ALA A 569 26.09 2.36 28.93
CA ALA A 569 25.68 0.98 29.09
C ALA A 569 26.12 0.16 27.86
N ALA A 570 27.04 -0.78 28.06
CA ALA A 570 27.60 -1.62 27.00
C ALA A 570 27.21 -3.08 27.24
N CYS A 571 26.46 -3.67 26.31
CA CYS A 571 26.04 -5.07 26.39
C CYS A 571 27.16 -5.98 25.87
N SER A 572 27.65 -6.89 26.70
CA SER A 572 28.67 -7.87 26.32
C SER A 572 28.16 -8.94 25.36
N SER A 573 26.86 -9.28 25.41
CA SER A 573 26.28 -10.36 24.61
C SER A 573 26.04 -9.99 23.15
N CYS A 574 25.53 -8.79 22.89
CA CYS A 574 25.17 -8.36 21.53
C CYS A 574 25.90 -7.08 21.08
N LYS A 575 26.85 -6.58 21.87
CA LYS A 575 27.64 -5.36 21.58
C LYS A 575 26.78 -4.11 21.31
N THR A 576 25.58 -4.06 21.89
CA THR A 576 24.78 -2.83 21.88
C THR A 576 25.37 -1.85 22.89
N ASN A 577 25.71 -0.66 22.43
CA ASN A 577 26.18 0.44 23.26
C ASN A 577 25.10 1.51 23.35
N ARG A 578 24.88 2.02 24.56
CA ARG A 578 23.96 3.11 24.85
C ARG A 578 24.69 4.22 25.58
N TYR A 579 24.50 5.45 25.13
CA TYR A 579 25.08 6.65 25.70
C TYR A 579 23.97 7.67 25.94
N LEU A 580 23.89 8.18 27.17
CA LEU A 580 23.19 9.42 27.46
C LEU A 580 24.24 10.51 27.70
N ARG A 581 24.28 11.49 26.79
CA ARG A 581 25.22 12.63 26.83
C ARG A 581 24.43 13.93 27.06
N GLY A 582 25.10 14.94 27.58
CA GLY A 582 24.57 16.30 27.65
C GLY A 582 24.37 16.86 29.05
N ASN A 583 24.01 18.14 29.07
CA ASN A 583 23.88 18.96 30.27
C ASN A 583 22.39 19.03 30.69
N ALA A 584 22.07 19.74 31.78
CA ALA A 584 20.69 19.81 32.27
C ALA A 584 19.65 20.41 31.27
N MET A 585 20.08 21.05 30.18
CA MET A 585 19.20 21.69 29.19
C MET A 585 19.20 21.04 27.79
N GLU A 586 20.24 20.28 27.43
CA GLU A 586 20.33 19.57 26.15
C GLU A 586 20.88 18.19 26.43
N ARG A 587 20.05 17.16 26.26
CA ARG A 587 20.43 15.76 26.43
C ARG A 587 20.28 15.03 25.10
N GLU A 588 21.23 14.14 24.82
CA GLU A 588 21.23 13.29 23.63
C GLU A 588 21.36 11.83 24.06
N TYR A 589 20.46 11.00 23.55
CA TYR A 589 20.50 9.57 23.73
C TYR A 589 20.91 8.89 22.43
N GLU A 590 21.97 8.09 22.49
CA GLU A 590 22.50 7.33 21.36
C GLU A 590 22.44 5.83 21.69
N GLN A 591 21.92 5.04 20.78
CA GLN A 591 21.99 3.59 20.79
C GLN A 591 22.65 3.11 19.51
N SER A 592 23.68 2.28 19.61
CA SER A 592 24.37 1.68 18.47
C SER A 592 24.60 0.19 18.66
N LEU A 593 24.50 -0.58 17.58
CA LEU A 593 24.73 -2.01 17.53
C LEU A 593 26.02 -2.31 16.76
N ASP A 594 27.01 -2.92 17.42
CA ASP A 594 28.34 -3.22 16.85
C ASP A 594 29.03 -2.00 16.19
N GLY A 595 28.76 -0.80 16.70
CA GLY A 595 29.28 0.46 16.16
C GLY A 595 28.61 0.94 14.86
N LEU A 596 27.61 0.22 14.35
CA LEU A 596 26.83 0.59 13.18
C LEU A 596 25.69 1.53 13.56
N ILE A 597 25.48 2.57 12.74
CA ILE A 597 24.47 3.61 12.97
C ILE A 597 23.46 3.70 11.81
N SER A 598 23.78 3.13 10.63
CA SER A 598 22.88 3.19 9.48
C SER A 598 21.64 2.31 9.66
N PHE A 599 20.45 2.91 9.51
CA PHE A 599 19.17 2.20 9.58
C PHE A 599 19.10 1.04 8.58
N GLU A 600 19.68 1.19 7.38
CA GLU A 600 19.69 0.15 6.36
C GLU A 600 20.34 -1.15 6.84
N LEU A 601 21.40 -1.05 7.65
CA LEU A 601 22.22 -2.18 8.05
C LEU A 601 21.71 -2.89 9.31
N VAL A 602 21.04 -2.16 10.22
CA VAL A 602 20.65 -2.67 11.54
C VAL A 602 19.18 -2.42 11.91
N GLY A 603 18.42 -1.75 11.05
CA GLY A 603 17.02 -1.39 11.25
C GLY A 603 16.83 -0.49 12.48
N ARG A 604 15.81 -0.79 13.28
CA ARG A 604 15.45 -0.04 14.49
C ARG A 604 16.46 -0.09 15.63
N ARG A 605 17.50 -0.93 15.53
CA ARG A 605 18.40 -1.27 16.65
C ARG A 605 19.45 -0.19 16.93
N SER A 606 19.69 0.72 15.98
CA SER A 606 20.58 1.87 16.17
C SER A 606 19.87 3.18 15.85
N PHE A 607 20.03 4.18 16.72
CA PHE A 607 19.47 5.51 16.52
C PHE A 607 20.02 6.55 17.49
N LEU A 608 19.78 7.80 17.13
CA LEU A 608 20.00 8.98 17.95
C LEU A 608 18.67 9.68 18.25
N CYS A 609 18.48 10.11 19.50
CA CYS A 609 17.39 10.96 19.95
C CYS A 609 17.95 12.21 20.65
N LYS A 610 17.37 13.37 20.35
CA LYS A 610 17.54 14.58 21.16
C LYS A 610 16.36 14.67 22.11
N LEU A 611 16.63 14.87 23.40
CA LEU A 611 15.64 14.84 24.49
C LEU A 611 15.21 16.23 24.93
#